data_AF-A0A371EQE4-F1
#
_entry.id   AF-A0A371EQE4-F1
#
_cell.length_a   1.000
_cell.length_b   1.000
_cell.length_c   1.000
_cell.angle_alpha   90.00
_cell.angle_beta   90.00
_cell.angle_gamma   90.00
#
_symmetry.space_group_name_H-M   'P 1'
#
loop_
_entity.id
_entity.type
_entity.pdbx_description
1 polymer ?
#
loop_
_entity_poly.entity_id
_entity_poly.type
_entity_poly.pdbx_seq_one_letter_code
_entity_poly.pdbx_strand_id
1 'polypeptide(L)' 'MDCTMVLSISDGKLVEYDEPMSLMKKEGSLFKQLVKEYWSHFQSAESH' A
#
# COMPACT_ATOMS: atom_id res chain seq x y z
N MET A 1 0.30 -7.38 -9.14
CA MET A 1 1.40 -6.95 -8.27
C MET A 1 2.06 -8.24 -7.85
N ASP A 2 3.26 -8.49 -8.36
CA ASP A 2 3.81 -9.85 -8.39
C ASP A 2 4.91 -9.98 -7.34
N CYS A 3 4.56 -9.65 -6.09
CA CYS A 3 5.43 -9.78 -4.94
C CYS A 3 4.86 -10.80 -3.94
N THR A 4 5.76 -11.53 -3.27
CA THR A 4 5.37 -12.53 -2.27
C THR A 4 5.07 -11.89 -0.92
N MET A 5 5.86 -10.91 -0.50
CA MET A 5 5.72 -10.21 0.78
C MET A 5 5.88 -8.70 0.57
N VAL A 6 5.25 -7.93 1.45
CA VAL A 6 5.34 -6.46 1.51
C VAL A 6 5.91 -6.06 2.86
N LEU A 7 6.83 -5.10 2.84
CA LEU A 7 7.42 -4.46 4.03
C LEU A 7 7.00 -2.99 4.05
N SER A 8 6.24 -2.57 5.06
CA SER A 8 5.85 -1.17 5.25
C SER A 8 6.68 -0.55 6.39
N ILE A 9 7.29 0.60 6.14
CA ILE A 9 8.10 1.34 7.12
C ILE A 9 7.50 2.73 7.34
N SER A 10 7.41 3.16 8.59
CA SER A 10 6.99 4.51 8.99
C SER A 10 7.96 5.02 10.06
N ASP A 11 8.45 6.26 9.91
CA ASP A 11 9.45 6.87 10.81
C ASP A 11 10.68 6.00 11.09
N GLY A 12 11.17 5.32 10.05
CA GLY A 12 12.30 4.40 10.15
C GLY A 12 12.02 3.11 10.91
N LYS A 13 10.76 2.85 11.28
CA LYS A 13 10.32 1.64 11.99
C LYS A 13 9.50 0.74 11.08
N LEU A 14 9.73 -0.57 11.20
CA LEU A 14 8.89 -1.57 10.57
C LEU A 14 7.50 -1.55 11.21
N VAL A 15 6.46 -1.36 10.39
CA VAL A 15 5.06 -1.34 10.85
C VAL A 15 4.24 -2.51 10.31
N GLU A 16 4.57 -3.04 9.13
CA GLU A 16 3.89 -4.21 8.55
C GLU A 16 4.88 -5.09 7.78
N TYR A 17 4.71 -6.41 7.89
CA TYR A 17 5.38 -7.39 7.06
C TYR A 17 4.48 -8.60 6.84
N ASP A 18 3.86 -8.72 5.66
CA ASP A 18 2.93 -9.79 5.32
C ASP A 18 2.71 -9.90 3.80
N GLU A 19 1.93 -10.87 3.35
CA GLU A 19 1.50 -10.99 1.97
C GLU A 19 0.63 -9.80 1.54
N PRO A 20 0.72 -9.34 0.27
CA PRO A 20 -0.02 -8.17 -0.20
C PRO A 20 -1.53 -8.26 0.03
N MET A 21 -2.11 -9.43 -0.23
CA MET A 21 -3.56 -9.65 -0.12
C MET A 21 -4.05 -9.63 1.33
N SER A 22 -3.21 -10.06 2.27
CA SER A 22 -3.48 -9.98 3.71
C SER A 22 -3.52 -8.52 4.17
N LEU A 23 -2.53 -7.72 3.79
CA LEU A 23 -2.46 -6.29 4.12
C LEU A 23 -3.62 -5.50 3.52
N MET A 24 -4.03 -5.80 2.28
CA MET A 24 -5.17 -5.12 1.63
C MET A 24 -6.51 -5.35 2.34
N LYS A 25 -6.67 -6.48 3.04
CA LYS A 25 -7.89 -6.79 3.80
C LYS A 25 -7.85 -6.20 5.21
N LYS A 26 -6.67 -6.03 5.79
CA LYS A 26 -6.48 -5.49 7.14
C LYS A 26 -6.96 -4.05 7.23
N GLU A 27 -7.81 -3.77 8.22
CA GLU A 27 -8.23 -2.41 8.54
C GLU A 27 -7.05 -1.61 9.12
N GLY A 28 -6.92 -0.35 8.73
CA GLY A 28 -5.81 0.50 9.16
C GLY A 28 -4.45 0.14 8.54
N SER A 29 -4.38 -0.76 7.55
CA SER A 29 -3.10 -1.08 6.91
C SER A 29 -2.48 0.13 6.22
N LEU A 30 -1.20 0.39 6.51
CA LEU A 30 -0.44 1.46 5.87
C LEU A 30 -0.26 1.17 4.38
N PHE A 31 0.10 -0.07 4.02
CA PHE A 31 0.21 -0.50 2.63
C PHE A 31 -1.07 -0.19 1.84
N LYS A 32 -2.23 -0.57 2.39
CA LYS A 32 -3.54 -0.32 1.76
C LYS A 32 -3.82 1.16 1.54
N GLN A 33 -3.42 2.02 2.48
CA GLN A 33 -3.60 3.47 2.37
C GLN A 33 -2.73 4.05 1.26
N LEU A 34 -1.44 3.67 1.21
CA LEU A 34 -0.50 4.14 0.19
C LEU A 34 -0.91 3.71 -1.23
N VAL A 35 -1.38 2.47 -1.41
CA VAL A 35 -1.91 2.00 -2.69
C VAL A 35 -3.14 2.83 -3.12
N LYS A 36 -4.04 3.16 -2.19
CA LYS A 36 -5.20 4.02 -2.53
C LYS A 36 -4.77 5.41 -2.95
N GLU A 37 -3.83 6.02 -2.23
CA GLU A 37 -3.30 7.36 -2.52
C GLU A 37 -2.66 7.41 -3.91
N TYR A 38 -1.74 6.50 -4.21
CA TYR A 38 -1.07 6.44 -5.51
C TYR A 38 -2.07 6.33 -6.67
N TRP A 39 -3.05 5.44 -6.57
CA TRP A 39 -4.03 5.23 -7.65
C TRP A 39 -4.98 6.42 -7.81
N SER A 40 -5.32 7.12 -6.73
CA SER A 40 -6.13 8.35 -6.80
C SER A 40 -5.42 9.44 -7.61
N HIS A 41 -4.09 9.56 -7.48
CA HIS A 41 -3.28 10.50 -8.24
C HIS A 41 -3.06 10.05 -9.68
N PHE A 42 -2.89 8.74 -9.90
CA PHE A 42 -2.75 8.19 -11.24
C PHE A 42 -3.97 8.48 -12.12
N GLN A 43 -5.18 8.24 -11.61
CA GLN A 43 -6.42 8.56 -12.32
C GLN A 43 -6.58 10.07 -12.59
N SER A 44 -6.08 10.90 -11.68
CA SER A 44 -6.10 12.36 -11.84
C SER A 44 -5.13 12.84 -12.93
N ALA A 45 -4.01 12.15 -13.11
CA ALA A 45 -2.99 12.49 -14.11
C ALA A 45 -3.34 12.03 -15.54
N GLU A 46 -4.10 10.93 -15.69
CA GLU A 46 -4.54 10.44 -17.01
C GLU A 46 -5.78 11.16 -17.57
N SER A 47 -6.46 11.98 -16.76
CA SER A 47 -7.67 12.70 -17.16
C SER A 47 -7.40 14.05 -17.88
N HIS A 48 -6.15 14.30 -18.31
CA HIS A 48 -5.69 15.52 -18.98
C HIS A 48 -5.13 15.26 -20.38
#